data_AF-A0AAU2PIM0-F1
#
_entry.id   AF-A0AAU2PIM0-F1
#
_cell.length_a   1.000
_cell.length_b   1.000
_cell.length_c   1.000
_cell.angle_alpha   90.00
_cell.angle_beta   90.00
_cell.angle_gamma   90.00
#
_symmetry.space_group_name_H-M   'P 1'
#
loop_
_entity.id
_entity.type
_entity.pdbx_description
1 polymer ?
#
loop_
_entity_poly.entity_id
_entity_poly.type
_entity_poly.pdbx_seq_one_letter_code
_entity_poly.pdbx_strand_id
1 'polypeptide(L)'
;MSVRARRPLALAAAVATAAALGATALATAGATTAAAAETPLSGYELTWGIKQSYRTYVTTYAGGTFTATDGATQAADNGAFTFVDGTGTYDTTAHTLGLGFKGSLNIVSQAHGFDITLSDVKFDSATTEITADVTKTTTPATGGTPVTTKSEDAPLATVTVTRDMKDMATKLTAEAADILGSASYSGAAGDPLTLVQKTTSQSPDPDTSDSTSPSPSNSDSTSPSPSSSDSESASASASASASASAAPTAGDITDGTLGWGVKESFRTYVVSGVAQGEITASGGATQATGNGVFTFVDGTGTFDTDADTLSASFEGAVNFKGHEENGEYGLDLTLSDLKAELDGGTGELTADVESLGEKSEDVVLAKLKAPSAQLTVEDDVIELDDVTATLTDAGAEAFGGFYTTGTALDPVDLAVAVDEDAQLPGGDDESTTPSSSASATSGTTGGTTGSTTGGDTGSLASTGSDVPASALGAAAAVTVAAGAGVVLAVRRRRTVS
;
A
#
# COMPACT_ATOMS: atom_id res chain seq x y z
N MET A 1 81.81 -5.90 18.35
CA MET A 1 82.66 -7.07 18.62
C MET A 1 82.06 -7.89 19.75
N SER A 2 81.89 -9.19 19.52
CA SER A 2 81.83 -10.30 20.50
C SER A 2 80.61 -10.47 21.43
N VAL A 3 79.78 -11.44 21.02
CA VAL A 3 79.00 -12.48 21.76
C VAL A 3 79.27 -12.64 23.26
N ARG A 4 78.19 -12.73 24.07
CA ARG A 4 78.01 -13.84 25.05
C ARG A 4 76.58 -13.99 25.60
N ALA A 5 76.20 -15.26 25.69
CA ALA A 5 74.91 -15.84 26.08
C ALA A 5 74.67 -15.94 27.60
N ARG A 6 73.41 -16.26 27.97
CA ARG A 6 72.90 -17.17 29.03
C ARG A 6 71.38 -16.91 29.18
N ARG A 7 70.46 -17.83 29.48
CA ARG A 7 70.30 -19.31 29.50
C ARG A 7 68.79 -19.56 29.82
N PRO A 8 68.22 -20.74 29.50
CA PRO A 8 66.79 -21.09 29.66
C PRO A 8 66.51 -22.04 30.85
N LEU A 9 65.24 -22.19 31.28
CA LEU A 9 64.61 -23.32 32.03
C LEU A 9 63.11 -22.95 32.22
N ALA A 10 62.10 -23.62 31.64
CA ALA A 10 61.60 -25.02 31.77
C ALA A 10 60.58 -25.22 32.92
N LEU A 11 59.39 -25.76 32.60
CA LEU A 11 58.59 -26.81 33.29
C LEU A 11 57.32 -27.04 32.42
N ALA A 12 57.03 -28.20 31.80
CA ALA A 12 56.63 -29.53 32.35
C ALA A 12 55.31 -29.46 33.14
N ALA A 13 54.30 -30.34 33.05
CA ALA A 13 54.03 -31.65 32.41
C ALA A 13 52.47 -31.78 32.34
N ALA A 14 51.81 -32.72 31.64
CA ALA A 14 51.73 -34.13 32.02
C ALA A 14 50.99 -34.97 30.97
N VAL A 15 51.31 -36.27 30.99
CA VAL A 15 50.96 -37.37 30.11
C VAL A 15 49.70 -38.09 30.61
N ALA A 16 48.88 -38.63 29.70
CA ALA A 16 48.04 -39.80 29.99
C ALA A 16 48.00 -40.73 28.77
N THR A 17 48.45 -41.97 28.99
CA THR A 17 48.44 -43.10 28.05
C THR A 17 47.62 -44.21 28.68
N ALA A 18 46.63 -44.75 27.98
CA ALA A 18 46.01 -46.07 28.17
C ALA A 18 44.96 -46.24 27.06
N ALA A 19 44.65 -47.39 26.46
CA ALA A 19 45.27 -48.70 26.32
C ALA A 19 44.47 -49.36 25.17
N ALA A 20 45.13 -50.08 24.26
CA ALA A 20 44.45 -50.80 23.19
C ALA A 20 43.89 -52.14 23.68
N LEU A 21 42.59 -52.38 23.45
CA LEU A 21 41.99 -53.71 23.44
C LEU A 21 41.21 -53.87 22.13
N GLY A 22 41.64 -54.85 21.34
CA GLY A 22 40.98 -55.24 20.11
C GLY A 22 39.67 -55.96 20.39
N ALA A 23 38.63 -55.57 19.67
CA ALA A 23 37.45 -56.38 19.44
C ALA A 23 37.12 -56.30 17.95
N THR A 24 37.26 -57.42 17.26
CA THR A 24 36.66 -57.66 15.95
C THR A 24 35.16 -57.49 16.06
N ALA A 25 34.60 -56.45 15.45
CA ALA A 25 33.18 -56.29 15.23
C ALA A 25 32.94 -56.02 13.74
N LEU A 26 32.31 -57.01 13.12
CA LEU A 26 31.47 -56.99 11.92
C LEU A 26 31.42 -55.66 11.15
N ALA A 27 31.82 -55.72 9.88
CA ALA A 27 31.50 -54.70 8.89
C ALA A 27 29.97 -54.56 8.76
N THR A 28 29.37 -53.68 9.55
CA THR A 28 28.15 -53.00 9.13
C THR A 28 28.59 -52.06 8.02
N ALA A 29 28.13 -52.34 6.79
CA ALA A 29 28.11 -51.36 5.72
C ALA A 29 27.46 -50.10 6.30
N GLY A 30 28.31 -49.15 6.69
CA GLY A 30 27.87 -47.79 6.96
C GLY A 30 27.25 -47.35 5.65
N ALA A 31 25.94 -47.18 5.66
CA ALA A 31 25.30 -46.30 4.72
C ALA A 31 26.03 -44.96 4.90
N THR A 32 27.04 -44.74 4.06
CA THR A 32 27.37 -43.39 3.64
C THR A 32 26.04 -42.84 3.19
N THR A 33 25.43 -41.98 4.01
CA THR A 33 24.42 -41.04 3.53
C THR A 33 25.06 -40.42 2.31
N ALA A 34 24.63 -40.86 1.12
CA ALA A 34 25.03 -40.22 -0.11
C ALA A 34 24.67 -38.75 0.10
N ALA A 35 25.69 -37.89 0.13
CA ALA A 35 25.45 -36.47 0.07
C ALA A 35 24.54 -36.26 -1.14
N ALA A 36 23.41 -35.56 -0.96
CA ALA A 36 22.51 -35.22 -2.05
C ALA A 36 23.37 -34.70 -3.22
N ALA A 37 23.11 -35.22 -4.42
CA ALA A 37 23.88 -34.84 -5.59
C ALA A 37 23.50 -33.40 -5.96
N GLU A 38 24.16 -32.44 -5.31
CA GLU A 38 24.11 -31.01 -5.63
C GLU A 38 24.79 -30.81 -6.99
N THR A 39 24.03 -30.30 -7.96
CA THR A 39 24.57 -29.93 -9.27
C THR A 39 24.92 -28.44 -9.26
N PRO A 40 26.17 -28.04 -9.53
CA PRO A 40 26.53 -26.62 -9.55
C PRO A 40 25.79 -25.90 -10.68
N LEU A 41 25.31 -24.70 -10.37
CA LEU A 41 24.64 -23.78 -11.29
C LEU A 41 25.51 -22.55 -11.54
N SER A 42 25.48 -22.06 -12.78
CA SER A 42 26.19 -20.85 -13.17
C SER A 42 25.55 -20.19 -14.39
N GLY A 43 25.82 -18.90 -14.56
CA GLY A 43 25.39 -18.12 -15.72
C GLY A 43 23.91 -17.73 -15.67
N TYR A 44 23.34 -17.60 -14.48
CA TYR A 44 21.96 -17.15 -14.32
C TYR A 44 21.89 -15.61 -14.26
N GLU A 45 20.77 -15.07 -14.74
CA GLU A 45 20.35 -13.69 -14.50
C GLU A 45 19.04 -13.71 -13.73
N LEU A 46 18.88 -12.75 -12.82
CA LEU A 46 17.65 -12.50 -12.08
C LEU A 46 17.12 -11.13 -12.46
N THR A 47 15.90 -11.08 -12.97
CA THR A 47 15.17 -9.82 -13.21
C THR A 47 14.04 -9.68 -12.20
N TRP A 48 14.06 -8.59 -11.45
CA TRP A 48 13.03 -8.27 -10.46
C TRP A 48 12.99 -6.76 -10.19
N GLY A 49 11.80 -6.19 -10.11
CA GLY A 49 11.61 -4.75 -9.94
C GLY A 49 11.40 -4.28 -8.49
N ILE A 50 11.31 -5.19 -7.51
CA ILE A 50 10.73 -4.89 -6.18
C ILE A 50 9.23 -4.62 -6.29
N LYS A 51 8.84 -3.40 -6.71
CA LYS A 51 7.45 -2.99 -6.96
C LYS A 51 7.41 -1.71 -7.81
N GLN A 52 6.65 -1.70 -8.91
CA GLN A 52 6.55 -0.54 -9.81
C GLN A 52 6.17 0.74 -9.08
N SER A 53 5.13 0.72 -8.22
CA SER A 53 4.69 1.91 -7.50
C SER A 53 5.73 2.45 -6.53
N TYR A 54 6.59 1.59 -5.96
CA TYR A 54 7.72 2.03 -5.15
C TYR A 54 8.80 2.70 -6.02
N ARG A 55 9.09 2.14 -7.20
CA ARG A 55 10.02 2.79 -8.12
C ARG A 55 9.51 4.15 -8.59
N THR A 56 8.22 4.25 -8.94
CA THR A 56 7.57 5.53 -9.28
C THR A 56 7.63 6.51 -8.12
N TYR A 57 7.35 6.07 -6.89
CA TYR A 57 7.49 6.90 -5.69
C TYR A 57 8.90 7.49 -5.59
N VAL A 58 9.93 6.63 -5.65
CA VAL A 58 11.31 7.07 -5.47
C VAL A 58 11.69 8.11 -6.51
N THR A 59 11.39 7.89 -7.79
CA THR A 59 11.86 8.78 -8.87
C THR A 59 11.03 10.04 -9.06
N THR A 60 9.73 9.98 -8.79
CA THR A 60 8.79 11.06 -9.13
C THR A 60 8.47 11.92 -7.92
N TYR A 61 8.25 11.30 -6.76
CA TYR A 61 7.73 11.99 -5.58
C TYR A 61 8.80 12.21 -4.53
N ALA A 62 9.71 11.25 -4.38
CA ALA A 62 10.78 11.35 -3.40
C ALA A 62 12.03 12.07 -3.90
N GLY A 63 12.02 12.61 -5.13
CA GLY A 63 13.20 13.23 -5.73
C GLY A 63 14.44 12.32 -5.71
N GLY A 64 14.21 11.01 -5.69
CA GLY A 64 15.21 9.99 -5.46
C GLY A 64 15.73 9.34 -6.73
N THR A 65 16.74 8.49 -6.58
CA THR A 65 17.38 7.79 -7.69
C THR A 65 17.63 6.32 -7.36
N PHE A 66 17.67 5.51 -8.41
CA PHE A 66 18.18 4.15 -8.38
C PHE A 66 19.53 4.13 -9.10
N THR A 67 20.54 3.57 -8.44
CA THR A 67 21.87 3.36 -9.03
C THR A 67 22.20 1.89 -8.96
N ALA A 68 22.18 1.21 -10.11
CA ALA A 68 22.56 -0.18 -10.25
C ALA A 68 24.06 -0.28 -10.60
N THR A 69 24.83 -1.03 -9.80
CA THR A 69 26.28 -1.21 -9.97
C THR A 69 26.69 -2.67 -9.83
N ASP A 70 27.98 -2.95 -10.07
CA ASP A 70 28.63 -4.24 -9.75
C ASP A 70 27.97 -5.48 -10.37
N GLY A 71 27.35 -5.32 -11.53
CA GLY A 71 26.63 -6.38 -12.24
C GLY A 71 25.11 -6.21 -12.25
N ALA A 72 24.57 -5.26 -11.49
CA ALA A 72 23.18 -4.86 -11.62
C ALA A 72 23.01 -3.84 -12.76
N THR A 73 21.87 -3.91 -13.44
CA THR A 73 21.40 -2.90 -14.40
C THR A 73 19.93 -2.61 -14.17
N GLN A 74 19.46 -1.42 -14.57
CA GLN A 74 18.04 -1.08 -14.58
C GLN A 74 17.54 -0.96 -16.02
N ALA A 75 16.36 -1.53 -16.29
CA ALA A 75 15.69 -1.33 -17.57
C ALA A 75 15.27 0.15 -17.76
N ALA A 76 15.05 0.56 -19.01
CA ALA A 76 14.57 1.89 -19.35
C ALA A 76 13.22 2.21 -18.68
N ASP A 77 12.83 3.49 -18.67
CA ASP A 77 11.53 3.96 -18.19
C ASP A 77 11.23 3.53 -16.74
N ASN A 78 12.26 3.62 -15.89
CA ASN A 78 12.20 3.20 -14.49
C ASN A 78 11.78 1.72 -14.33
N GLY A 79 12.21 0.87 -15.25
CA GLY A 79 11.86 -0.56 -15.28
C GLY A 79 12.58 -1.40 -14.24
N ALA A 80 12.38 -2.72 -14.32
CA ALA A 80 12.93 -3.70 -13.39
C ALA A 80 14.46 -3.78 -13.42
N PHE A 81 15.04 -4.29 -12.34
CA PHE A 81 16.48 -4.48 -12.20
C PHE A 81 16.89 -5.88 -12.66
N THR A 82 18.05 -6.00 -13.30
CA THR A 82 18.66 -7.28 -13.68
C THR A 82 20.00 -7.44 -12.96
N PHE A 83 20.16 -8.55 -12.25
CA PHE A 83 21.37 -9.00 -11.56
C PHE A 83 21.97 -10.17 -12.33
N VAL A 84 23.29 -10.20 -12.50
CA VAL A 84 23.98 -11.12 -13.42
C VAL A 84 24.92 -12.08 -12.69
N ASP A 85 25.61 -12.94 -13.44
CA ASP A 85 26.61 -13.89 -12.91
C ASP A 85 26.05 -14.78 -11.79
N GLY A 86 24.77 -15.13 -11.86
CA GLY A 86 24.08 -16.00 -10.91
C GLY A 86 24.75 -17.37 -10.82
N THR A 87 25.13 -17.76 -9.60
CA THR A 87 25.78 -19.05 -9.30
C THR A 87 25.17 -19.67 -8.05
N GLY A 88 25.24 -21.00 -7.96
CA GLY A 88 24.72 -21.70 -6.81
C GLY A 88 24.63 -23.19 -7.04
N THR A 89 23.62 -23.84 -6.49
CA THR A 89 23.46 -25.30 -6.59
C THR A 89 22.01 -25.71 -6.81
N TYR A 90 21.83 -26.90 -7.37
CA TYR A 90 20.56 -27.58 -7.55
C TYR A 90 20.56 -28.91 -6.81
N ASP A 91 19.66 -29.07 -5.85
CA ASP A 91 19.38 -30.33 -5.19
C ASP A 91 18.50 -31.18 -6.11
N THR A 92 19.09 -32.24 -6.66
CA THR A 92 18.39 -33.19 -7.56
C THR A 92 17.34 -34.04 -6.88
N THR A 93 17.37 -34.14 -5.55
CA THR A 93 16.41 -34.91 -4.73
C THR A 93 15.23 -34.04 -4.32
N ALA A 94 15.50 -32.86 -3.79
CA ALA A 94 14.45 -31.90 -3.41
C ALA A 94 13.85 -31.16 -4.61
N HIS A 95 14.54 -31.19 -5.77
CA HIS A 95 14.21 -30.43 -6.96
C HIS A 95 14.20 -28.91 -6.72
N THR A 96 15.08 -28.44 -5.84
CA THR A 96 15.22 -27.03 -5.46
C THR A 96 16.58 -26.50 -5.89
N LEU A 97 16.64 -25.24 -6.27
CA LEU A 97 17.87 -24.47 -6.45
C LEU A 97 17.99 -23.34 -5.43
N GLY A 98 19.23 -23.00 -5.13
CA GLY A 98 19.64 -21.75 -4.48
C GLY A 98 20.66 -21.03 -5.37
N LEU A 99 20.45 -19.74 -5.62
CA LEU A 99 21.30 -18.91 -6.47
C LEU A 99 21.64 -17.59 -5.76
N GLY A 100 22.91 -17.17 -5.83
CA GLY A 100 23.36 -15.83 -5.50
C GLY A 100 23.82 -15.09 -6.74
N PHE A 101 23.55 -13.79 -6.82
CA PHE A 101 23.78 -12.95 -8.00
C PHE A 101 24.76 -11.81 -7.70
N LYS A 102 25.54 -11.44 -8.72
CA LYS A 102 26.29 -10.19 -8.66
C LYS A 102 25.38 -9.01 -8.98
N GLY A 103 25.65 -7.92 -8.29
CA GLY A 103 25.01 -6.64 -8.48
C GLY A 103 24.70 -6.00 -7.16
N SER A 104 24.66 -4.67 -7.17
CA SER A 104 24.24 -3.85 -6.06
C SER A 104 23.23 -2.84 -6.57
N LEU A 105 22.19 -2.59 -5.77
CA LEU A 105 21.20 -1.56 -6.04
C LEU A 105 21.23 -0.56 -4.90
N ASN A 106 21.63 0.68 -5.21
CA ASN A 106 21.55 1.78 -4.29
C ASN A 106 20.31 2.64 -4.60
N ILE A 107 19.51 2.92 -3.58
CA ILE A 107 18.23 3.62 -3.65
C ILE A 107 18.35 4.81 -2.71
N VAL A 108 18.34 6.01 -3.26
CA VAL A 108 18.60 7.24 -2.47
C VAL A 108 17.50 8.24 -2.69
N SER A 109 16.97 8.79 -1.60
CA SER A 109 16.23 10.04 -1.59
C SER A 109 16.82 10.92 -0.48
N GLN A 110 17.42 12.05 -0.88
CA GLN A 110 17.91 13.03 0.09
C GLN A 110 16.73 13.72 0.78
N ALA A 111 15.71 14.06 -0.01
CA ALA A 111 14.45 14.67 0.44
C ALA A 111 13.76 13.88 1.56
N HIS A 112 13.68 12.55 1.40
CA HIS A 112 13.05 11.66 2.38
C HIS A 112 14.05 11.00 3.31
N GLY A 113 15.32 11.44 3.24
CA GLY A 113 16.38 11.04 4.12
C GLY A 113 16.63 9.53 4.13
N PHE A 114 16.48 8.80 3.03
CA PHE A 114 16.85 7.39 2.98
C PHE A 114 17.94 7.12 1.95
N ASP A 115 18.88 6.26 2.32
CA ASP A 115 19.89 5.66 1.46
C ASP A 115 19.93 4.17 1.77
N ILE A 116 19.42 3.37 0.83
CA ILE A 116 19.26 1.92 0.96
C ILE A 116 20.13 1.26 -0.09
N THR A 117 21.02 0.39 0.34
CA THR A 117 21.80 -0.47 -0.55
C THR A 117 21.36 -1.91 -0.37
N LEU A 118 20.97 -2.54 -1.47
CA LEU A 118 20.76 -3.98 -1.58
C LEU A 118 21.97 -4.59 -2.27
N SER A 119 22.58 -5.59 -1.65
CA SER A 119 23.70 -6.36 -2.21
C SER A 119 23.51 -7.85 -1.92
N ASP A 120 24.31 -8.70 -2.56
CA ASP A 120 24.24 -10.15 -2.37
C ASP A 120 22.80 -10.70 -2.53
N VAL A 121 22.15 -10.29 -3.62
CA VAL A 121 20.79 -10.72 -3.93
C VAL A 121 20.81 -12.24 -4.17
N LYS A 122 19.94 -12.96 -3.46
CA LYS A 122 19.81 -14.41 -3.55
C LYS A 122 18.37 -14.82 -3.80
N PHE A 123 18.20 -15.94 -4.48
CA PHE A 123 16.91 -16.61 -4.61
C PHE A 123 17.04 -18.07 -4.18
N ASP A 124 16.16 -18.49 -3.29
CA ASP A 124 16.06 -19.87 -2.81
C ASP A 124 14.65 -20.41 -3.10
N SER A 125 14.58 -21.43 -3.94
CA SER A 125 13.31 -22.07 -4.32
C SER A 125 12.77 -23.06 -3.29
N ALA A 126 13.59 -23.48 -2.31
CA ALA A 126 13.15 -24.31 -1.20
C ALA A 126 12.41 -23.49 -0.14
N THR A 127 12.93 -22.31 0.21
CA THR A 127 12.22 -21.35 1.08
C THR A 127 11.24 -20.47 0.32
N THR A 128 11.34 -20.45 -1.01
CA THR A 128 10.53 -19.62 -1.92
C THR A 128 10.71 -18.12 -1.69
N GLU A 129 11.94 -17.71 -1.41
CA GLU A 129 12.26 -16.34 -1.00
C GLU A 129 13.35 -15.71 -1.86
N ILE A 130 13.26 -14.40 -2.03
CA ILE A 130 14.37 -13.54 -2.45
C ILE A 130 14.90 -12.80 -1.21
N THR A 131 16.20 -12.89 -0.99
CA THR A 131 16.90 -12.22 0.12
C THR A 131 18.00 -11.31 -0.42
N ALA A 132 18.45 -10.36 0.40
CA ALA A 132 19.63 -9.54 0.11
C ALA A 132 20.26 -9.04 1.41
N ASP A 133 21.55 -8.73 1.36
CA ASP A 133 22.17 -7.88 2.37
C ASP A 133 21.68 -6.45 2.18
N VAL A 134 21.29 -5.81 3.28
CA VAL A 134 20.70 -4.48 3.28
C VAL A 134 21.50 -3.58 4.19
N THR A 135 22.00 -2.48 3.63
CA THR A 135 22.47 -1.33 4.41
C THR A 135 21.50 -0.19 4.22
N LYS A 136 20.80 0.22 5.29
CA LYS A 136 19.84 1.32 5.26
C LYS A 136 20.29 2.45 6.19
N THR A 137 20.54 3.61 5.62
CA THR A 137 20.80 4.85 6.36
C THR A 137 19.57 5.75 6.29
N THR A 138 19.06 6.17 7.45
CA THR A 138 17.96 7.12 7.56
C THR A 138 18.44 8.42 8.20
N THR A 139 18.13 9.55 7.59
CA THR A 139 18.42 10.90 8.04
C THR A 139 17.11 11.57 8.44
N PRO A 140 16.96 12.05 9.68
CA PRO A 140 15.74 12.74 10.11
C PRO A 140 15.48 14.02 9.30
N ALA A 141 14.22 14.24 8.91
CA ALA A 141 13.79 15.41 8.16
C ALA A 141 14.10 16.75 8.85
N THR A 142 14.08 16.78 10.20
CA THR A 142 14.39 17.98 10.99
C THR A 142 15.88 18.33 11.05
N GLY A 143 16.73 17.59 10.34
CA GLY A 143 18.17 17.58 10.57
C GLY A 143 18.51 16.79 11.84
N GLY A 144 19.51 15.90 11.73
CA GLY A 144 19.90 15.01 12.82
C GLY A 144 21.06 14.10 12.41
N THR A 145 21.56 13.29 13.35
CA THR A 145 22.59 12.29 13.03
C THR A 145 21.97 11.15 12.21
N PRO A 146 22.49 10.84 11.01
CA PRO A 146 22.02 9.69 10.25
C PRO A 146 22.18 8.39 11.05
N VAL A 147 21.19 7.51 10.97
CA VAL A 147 21.19 6.19 11.61
C VAL A 147 21.35 5.15 10.52
N THR A 148 22.41 4.34 10.59
CA THR A 148 22.64 3.22 9.67
C THR A 148 22.32 1.89 10.35
N THR A 149 21.51 1.09 9.67
CA THR A 149 21.18 -0.29 10.02
C THR A 149 21.73 -1.22 8.95
N LYS A 150 22.09 -2.45 9.37
CA LYS A 150 22.54 -3.51 8.49
C LYS A 150 21.79 -4.78 8.80
N SER A 151 21.31 -5.45 7.75
CA SER A 151 20.72 -6.79 7.80
C SER A 151 21.45 -7.65 6.77
N GLU A 152 21.72 -8.89 7.12
CA GLU A 152 22.32 -9.87 6.21
C GLU A 152 21.21 -10.85 5.84
N ASP A 153 21.12 -11.22 4.57
CA ASP A 153 20.08 -12.12 4.06
C ASP A 153 18.64 -11.70 4.43
N ALA A 154 18.34 -10.39 4.41
CA ALA A 154 17.01 -9.88 4.71
C ALA A 154 15.97 -10.42 3.73
N PRO A 155 14.87 -11.05 4.18
CA PRO A 155 13.81 -11.55 3.30
C PRO A 155 13.05 -10.40 2.67
N LEU A 156 13.18 -10.21 1.36
CA LEU A 156 12.57 -9.10 0.64
C LEU A 156 11.19 -9.45 0.05
N ALA A 157 11.04 -10.67 -0.47
CA ALA A 157 9.75 -11.15 -0.96
C ALA A 157 9.65 -12.67 -0.92
N THR A 158 8.41 -13.15 -0.79
CA THR A 158 8.05 -14.54 -1.11
C THR A 158 7.70 -14.65 -2.59
N VAL A 159 7.95 -15.82 -3.19
CA VAL A 159 7.84 -16.06 -4.62
C VAL A 159 6.97 -17.29 -4.87
N THR A 160 5.96 -17.15 -5.73
CA THR A 160 5.20 -18.30 -6.23
C THR A 160 5.99 -18.97 -7.34
N VAL A 161 6.80 -19.97 -6.97
CA VAL A 161 7.75 -20.61 -7.89
C VAL A 161 7.03 -21.41 -8.98
N THR A 162 7.37 -21.13 -10.25
CA THR A 162 6.86 -21.85 -11.41
C THR A 162 7.98 -22.65 -12.07
N ARG A 163 7.63 -23.68 -12.85
CA ARG A 163 8.63 -24.48 -13.57
C ARG A 163 9.41 -23.69 -14.61
N ASP A 164 8.75 -22.73 -15.26
CA ASP A 164 9.36 -21.91 -16.31
C ASP A 164 10.28 -20.83 -15.72
N MET A 165 10.24 -20.63 -14.40
CA MET A 165 11.02 -19.63 -13.67
C MET A 165 10.90 -18.22 -14.26
N LYS A 166 9.75 -17.93 -14.86
CA LYS A 166 9.44 -16.70 -15.58
C LYS A 166 8.17 -16.09 -15.01
N ASP A 167 8.17 -14.77 -14.90
CA ASP A 167 7.05 -13.96 -14.46
C ASP A 167 6.42 -14.45 -13.14
N MET A 168 7.24 -14.95 -12.22
CA MET A 168 6.78 -15.55 -10.97
C MET A 168 6.24 -14.45 -10.05
N ALA A 169 5.01 -14.63 -9.57
CA ALA A 169 4.38 -13.67 -8.68
C ALA A 169 5.16 -13.52 -7.38
N THR A 170 5.35 -12.29 -6.92
CA THR A 170 6.03 -11.99 -5.65
C THR A 170 5.10 -11.26 -4.67
N LYS A 171 5.34 -11.47 -3.37
CA LYS A 171 4.72 -10.71 -2.29
C LYS A 171 5.79 -10.20 -1.35
N LEU A 172 5.83 -8.88 -1.17
CA LEU A 172 6.78 -8.23 -0.28
C LEU A 172 6.55 -8.65 1.17
N THR A 173 7.63 -8.84 1.92
CA THR A 173 7.55 -9.23 3.33
C THR A 173 7.31 -8.03 4.24
N ALA A 174 7.04 -8.28 5.52
CA ALA A 174 7.01 -7.23 6.53
C ALA A 174 8.38 -6.54 6.70
N GLU A 175 9.47 -7.30 6.63
CA GLU A 175 10.83 -6.73 6.71
C GLU A 175 11.14 -5.85 5.50
N ALA A 176 10.72 -6.26 4.30
CA ALA A 176 10.79 -5.40 3.12
C ALA A 176 9.98 -4.12 3.30
N ALA A 177 8.80 -4.20 3.91
CA ALA A 177 7.97 -3.03 4.20
C ALA A 177 8.70 -2.03 5.11
N ASP A 178 9.37 -2.52 6.14
CA ASP A 178 10.20 -1.71 7.05
C ASP A 178 11.42 -1.12 6.34
N ILE A 179 12.08 -1.90 5.47
CA ILE A 179 13.22 -1.43 4.66
C ILE A 179 12.78 -0.33 3.70
N LEU A 180 11.69 -0.54 2.96
CA LEU A 180 11.14 0.40 1.98
C LEU A 180 10.39 1.58 2.64
N GLY A 181 10.20 1.52 3.96
CA GLY A 181 9.71 2.63 4.76
C GLY A 181 8.20 2.80 4.76
N SER A 182 7.41 1.77 4.44
CA SER A 182 5.95 1.83 4.59
C SER A 182 5.36 0.46 4.88
N ALA A 183 4.57 0.37 5.96
CA ALA A 183 3.84 -0.84 6.34
C ALA A 183 2.86 -1.32 5.25
N SER A 184 2.40 -0.42 4.36
CA SER A 184 1.51 -0.77 3.24
C SER A 184 2.13 -1.75 2.24
N TYR A 185 3.47 -1.90 2.25
CA TYR A 185 4.15 -2.88 1.42
C TYR A 185 4.08 -4.30 1.99
N SER A 186 3.76 -4.48 3.27
CA SER A 186 3.70 -5.82 3.86
C SER A 186 2.59 -6.66 3.23
N GLY A 187 2.97 -7.78 2.60
CA GLY A 187 2.05 -8.66 1.87
C GLY A 187 1.57 -8.12 0.51
N ALA A 188 1.98 -6.90 0.13
CA ALA A 188 1.63 -6.30 -1.14
C ALA A 188 2.25 -7.08 -2.31
N ALA A 189 1.54 -7.13 -3.43
CA ALA A 189 2.09 -7.69 -4.67
C ALA A 189 3.31 -6.87 -5.11
N GLY A 190 4.45 -7.55 -5.26
CA GLY A 190 5.65 -7.01 -5.86
C GLY A 190 5.67 -7.26 -7.36
N ASP A 191 6.71 -6.77 -8.01
CA ASP A 191 6.93 -7.04 -9.43
C ASP A 191 7.24 -8.53 -9.64
N PRO A 192 6.86 -9.10 -10.80
CA PRO A 192 7.15 -10.48 -11.11
C PRO A 192 8.67 -10.71 -11.19
N LEU A 193 9.11 -11.90 -10.74
CA LEU A 193 10.50 -12.32 -10.75
C LEU A 193 10.75 -13.32 -11.88
N THR A 194 11.83 -13.10 -12.63
CA THR A 194 12.26 -13.99 -13.71
C THR A 194 13.71 -14.41 -13.52
N LEU A 195 13.99 -15.69 -13.71
CA LEU A 195 15.34 -16.26 -13.76
C LEU A 195 15.61 -16.82 -15.15
N VAL A 196 16.75 -16.45 -15.75
CA VAL A 196 17.17 -16.97 -17.05
C VAL A 196 18.60 -17.48 -16.96
N GLN A 197 18.84 -18.71 -17.38
CA GLN A 197 20.20 -19.18 -17.60
C GLN A 197 20.71 -18.66 -18.95
N LYS A 198 21.68 -17.75 -18.92
CA LYS A 198 22.43 -17.35 -20.11
C LYS A 198 23.47 -18.42 -20.43
N THR A 199 23.17 -19.27 -21.40
CA THR A 199 24.20 -20.08 -22.05
C THR A 199 25.12 -19.14 -22.83
N THR A 200 26.44 -19.18 -22.56
CA THR A 200 27.44 -18.49 -23.36
C THR A 200 27.52 -19.15 -24.75
N SER A 201 26.59 -18.79 -25.65
CA SER A 201 26.64 -19.23 -27.03
C SER A 201 27.77 -18.51 -27.75
N GLN A 202 28.78 -19.26 -28.20
CA GLN A 202 29.59 -18.83 -29.33
C GLN A 202 28.66 -18.71 -30.54
N SER A 203 28.55 -17.51 -31.10
CA SER A 203 27.76 -17.19 -32.30
C SER A 203 28.28 -17.94 -33.53
N PRO A 204 27.38 -18.29 -34.48
CA PRO A 204 27.41 -17.55 -35.74
C PRO A 204 26.03 -17.00 -36.16
N ASP A 205 26.03 -15.76 -36.66
CA ASP A 205 24.99 -15.12 -37.50
C ASP A 205 25.01 -15.70 -38.95
N PRO A 206 24.17 -15.21 -39.89
CA PRO A 206 22.72 -15.43 -40.00
C PRO A 206 22.36 -15.97 -41.41
N ASP A 207 21.16 -16.56 -41.63
CA ASP A 207 20.56 -16.50 -42.98
C ASP A 207 19.05 -16.78 -43.05
N THR A 208 18.35 -15.79 -43.61
CA THR A 208 17.25 -15.77 -44.59
C THR A 208 15.95 -16.61 -44.48
N SER A 209 14.84 -15.84 -44.40
CA SER A 209 13.62 -15.83 -45.26
C SER A 209 12.84 -17.11 -45.55
N ASP A 210 11.53 -17.10 -45.26
CA ASP A 210 10.54 -17.07 -46.35
C ASP A 210 9.12 -16.61 -45.93
N SER A 211 8.48 -15.87 -46.84
CA SER A 211 7.08 -15.42 -46.81
C SER A 211 6.11 -16.51 -47.27
N THR A 212 4.83 -16.43 -46.88
CA THR A 212 3.69 -16.50 -47.84
C THR A 212 2.33 -16.21 -47.16
N SER A 213 1.61 -15.25 -47.73
CA SER A 213 0.15 -15.10 -47.74
C SER A 213 -0.35 -15.55 -49.13
N PRO A 214 -1.59 -16.04 -49.31
CA PRO A 214 -2.69 -15.12 -49.64
C PRO A 214 -4.10 -15.49 -49.10
N SER A 215 -4.94 -14.46 -48.98
CA SER A 215 -6.41 -14.49 -48.92
C SER A 215 -7.03 -14.95 -50.26
N PRO A 216 -8.33 -15.31 -50.34
CA PRO A 216 -9.29 -14.29 -50.79
C PRO A 216 -10.74 -14.38 -50.24
N SER A 217 -11.39 -13.20 -50.18
CA SER A 217 -12.77 -12.86 -50.67
C SER A 217 -14.00 -13.57 -50.04
N ASN A 218 -15.20 -12.99 -49.93
CA ASN A 218 -15.81 -11.67 -50.18
C ASN A 218 -17.29 -11.75 -49.70
N SER A 219 -17.94 -10.58 -49.63
CA SER A 219 -19.38 -10.31 -49.91
C SER A 219 -20.36 -10.16 -48.73
N ASP A 220 -20.60 -8.89 -48.39
CA ASP A 220 -21.86 -8.12 -48.54
C ASP A 220 -23.22 -8.83 -48.57
N SER A 221 -24.17 -8.30 -47.77
CA SER A 221 -25.54 -7.85 -48.16
C SER A 221 -26.36 -7.52 -46.89
N THR A 222 -26.63 -6.25 -46.57
CA THR A 222 -27.84 -5.42 -46.88
C THR A 222 -29.18 -5.81 -46.18
N SER A 223 -29.56 -5.02 -45.16
CA SER A 223 -30.73 -4.09 -45.07
C SER A 223 -32.18 -4.60 -45.42
N PRO A 224 -33.28 -3.89 -45.04
CA PRO A 224 -33.81 -3.41 -43.74
C PRO A 224 -35.33 -3.71 -43.56
N SER A 225 -36.00 -2.97 -42.64
CA SER A 225 -37.38 -2.42 -42.70
C SER A 225 -38.47 -2.93 -41.72
N PRO A 226 -39.46 -2.07 -41.37
CA PRO A 226 -40.02 -1.89 -40.02
C PRO A 226 -41.55 -2.09 -39.95
N SER A 227 -42.18 -1.87 -38.77
CA SER A 227 -43.59 -1.43 -38.69
C SER A 227 -43.96 -0.83 -37.33
N SER A 228 -44.12 0.49 -37.37
CA SER A 228 -45.13 1.39 -36.83
C SER A 228 -46.32 0.89 -35.97
N SER A 229 -46.56 1.66 -34.89
CA SER A 229 -47.75 2.52 -34.63
C SER A 229 -48.91 2.11 -33.70
N ASP A 230 -49.35 3.18 -33.00
CA ASP A 230 -50.63 3.53 -32.35
C ASP A 230 -50.85 3.06 -30.90
N SER A 231 -50.88 3.95 -29.88
CA SER A 231 -51.80 5.07 -29.56
C SER A 231 -53.15 4.60 -29.02
N GLU A 232 -53.42 4.82 -27.71
CA GLU A 232 -54.70 5.42 -27.29
C GLU A 232 -54.66 5.98 -25.85
N SER A 233 -55.30 7.14 -25.73
CA SER A 233 -55.55 7.95 -24.55
C SER A 233 -56.92 7.61 -23.97
N ALA A 234 -57.06 7.57 -22.64
CA ALA A 234 -58.34 7.73 -21.98
C ALA A 234 -58.19 8.45 -20.64
N SER A 235 -59.03 9.46 -20.45
CA SER A 235 -58.98 10.46 -19.40
C SER A 235 -60.00 10.18 -18.28
N ALA A 236 -59.57 10.51 -17.05
CA ALA A 236 -60.28 11.06 -15.89
C ALA A 236 -61.31 10.22 -15.09
N SER A 237 -61.07 10.13 -13.78
CA SER A 237 -62.03 10.58 -12.76
C SER A 237 -61.34 10.84 -11.41
N ALA A 238 -61.37 12.09 -10.95
CA ALA A 238 -60.84 12.51 -9.66
C ALA A 238 -61.86 12.30 -8.54
N SER A 239 -61.40 11.80 -7.39
CA SER A 239 -62.05 11.97 -6.09
C SER A 239 -60.98 12.41 -5.10
N ALA A 240 -61.04 13.67 -4.71
CA ALA A 240 -60.15 14.28 -3.74
C ALA A 240 -60.45 13.73 -2.34
N SER A 241 -59.64 12.76 -1.91
CA SER A 241 -59.26 12.61 -0.51
C SER A 241 -58.03 13.49 -0.30
N ALA A 242 -57.91 14.19 0.83
CA ALA A 242 -56.71 14.95 1.15
C ALA A 242 -55.54 13.95 1.27
N SER A 243 -54.83 13.76 0.16
CA SER A 243 -53.61 12.99 0.08
C SER A 243 -52.53 13.73 0.85
N ALA A 244 -51.75 13.01 1.66
CA ALA A 244 -50.38 13.41 1.88
C ALA A 244 -49.77 13.73 0.52
N SER A 245 -49.11 14.88 0.38
CA SER A 245 -48.41 15.22 -0.86
C SER A 245 -47.50 14.02 -1.18
N ALA A 246 -47.68 13.42 -2.36
CA ALA A 246 -46.75 12.39 -2.79
C ALA A 246 -45.39 13.07 -2.94
N ALA A 247 -44.33 12.42 -2.46
CA ALA A 247 -42.97 12.89 -2.64
C ALA A 247 -42.73 13.16 -4.14
N PRO A 248 -42.00 14.24 -4.49
CA PRO A 248 -41.69 14.53 -5.89
C PRO A 248 -40.94 13.35 -6.51
N THR A 249 -41.34 12.93 -7.72
CA THR A 249 -40.65 11.83 -8.42
C THR A 249 -39.47 12.31 -9.25
N ALA A 250 -39.39 13.61 -9.56
CA ALA A 250 -38.24 14.26 -10.18
C ALA A 250 -38.20 15.74 -9.79
N GLY A 251 -37.01 16.33 -9.74
CA GLY A 251 -36.85 17.72 -9.33
C GLY A 251 -35.40 18.16 -9.16
N ASP A 252 -35.26 19.36 -8.62
CA ASP A 252 -33.97 19.93 -8.22
C ASP A 252 -33.60 19.42 -6.82
N ILE A 253 -32.30 19.25 -6.58
CA ILE A 253 -31.73 18.99 -5.27
C ILE A 253 -31.49 20.35 -4.60
N THR A 254 -32.03 20.53 -3.40
CA THR A 254 -32.02 21.81 -2.65
C THR A 254 -30.85 21.92 -1.69
N ASP A 255 -30.40 20.80 -1.16
CA ASP A 255 -29.21 20.65 -0.31
C ASP A 255 -28.71 19.19 -0.40
N GLY A 256 -27.49 18.92 0.06
CA GLY A 256 -26.98 17.56 0.11
C GLY A 256 -25.59 17.45 0.72
N THR A 257 -25.26 16.24 1.15
CA THR A 257 -23.92 15.89 1.63
C THR A 257 -23.35 14.71 0.86
N LEU A 258 -22.03 14.75 0.63
CA LEU A 258 -21.25 13.63 0.11
C LEU A 258 -20.21 13.24 1.17
N GLY A 259 -20.34 12.05 1.71
CA GLY A 259 -19.38 11.40 2.60
C GLY A 259 -18.39 10.57 1.78
N TRP A 260 -17.10 10.89 1.84
CA TRP A 260 -16.09 10.11 1.14
C TRP A 260 -14.70 10.23 1.76
N GLY A 261 -14.00 9.11 1.89
CA GLY A 261 -12.65 9.07 2.46
C GLY A 261 -11.51 9.21 1.43
N VAL A 262 -11.80 9.24 0.14
CA VAL A 262 -10.84 8.98 -0.93
C VAL A 262 -10.29 7.55 -0.86
N LYS A 263 -9.35 7.31 0.07
CA LYS A 263 -8.82 5.99 0.40
C LYS A 263 -8.15 6.00 1.77
N GLU A 264 -8.55 5.13 2.69
CA GLU A 264 -7.99 5.10 4.05
C GLU A 264 -6.46 4.97 4.08
N SER A 265 -5.91 4.07 3.24
CA SER A 265 -4.45 3.89 3.16
C SER A 265 -3.73 5.12 2.61
N PHE A 266 -4.39 5.91 1.74
CA PHE A 266 -3.82 7.16 1.23
C PHE A 266 -3.83 8.23 2.32
N ARG A 267 -4.97 8.46 2.99
CA ARG A 267 -5.03 9.39 4.11
C ARG A 267 -4.00 9.02 5.17
N THR A 268 -3.90 7.74 5.54
CA THR A 268 -2.90 7.26 6.50
C THR A 268 -1.49 7.53 6.03
N TYR A 269 -1.18 7.31 4.75
CA TYR A 269 0.12 7.63 4.19
C TYR A 269 0.49 9.12 4.35
N VAL A 270 -0.46 10.03 4.08
CA VAL A 270 -0.23 11.48 4.19
C VAL A 270 0.10 11.89 5.63
N VAL A 271 -0.69 11.49 6.61
CA VAL A 271 -0.46 11.90 8.02
C VAL A 271 0.59 11.06 8.76
N SER A 272 0.92 9.85 8.29
CA SER A 272 1.91 8.99 8.95
C SER A 272 3.34 9.32 8.53
N GLY A 273 4.31 8.88 9.36
CA GLY A 273 5.69 9.40 9.43
C GLY A 273 6.58 9.29 8.19
N VAL A 274 6.06 8.83 7.04
CA VAL A 274 6.77 8.72 5.75
C VAL A 274 6.55 9.96 4.89
N ALA A 275 5.32 10.48 4.85
CA ALA A 275 5.01 11.72 4.15
C ALA A 275 5.17 12.95 5.03
N GLN A 276 5.02 12.80 6.36
CA GLN A 276 5.04 13.91 7.32
C GLN A 276 4.11 15.05 6.88
N GLY A 277 2.97 14.67 6.33
CA GLY A 277 2.06 15.56 5.65
C GLY A 277 0.93 16.08 6.52
N GLU A 278 0.07 16.87 5.89
CA GLU A 278 -1.13 17.45 6.46
C GLU A 278 -2.29 17.27 5.48
N ILE A 279 -3.48 17.08 6.04
CA ILE A 279 -4.74 17.06 5.31
C ILE A 279 -5.56 18.23 5.80
N THR A 280 -5.99 19.10 4.89
CA THR A 280 -6.81 20.26 5.21
C THR A 280 -8.10 20.22 4.43
N ALA A 281 -9.23 20.18 5.13
CA ALA A 281 -10.55 20.39 4.53
C ALA A 281 -10.89 21.90 4.54
N SER A 282 -11.57 22.37 3.49
CA SER A 282 -11.92 23.77 3.30
C SER A 282 -13.17 23.91 2.44
N GLY A 283 -13.69 25.14 2.29
CA GLY A 283 -14.86 25.40 1.45
C GLY A 283 -16.16 24.76 1.95
N GLY A 284 -16.30 24.58 3.26
CA GLY A 284 -17.45 23.89 3.86
C GLY A 284 -17.19 22.42 4.15
N ALA A 285 -16.25 21.78 3.43
CA ALA A 285 -15.89 20.40 3.73
C ALA A 285 -15.30 20.25 5.13
N THR A 286 -15.65 19.16 5.81
CA THR A 286 -15.10 18.80 7.13
C THR A 286 -14.47 17.41 7.07
N GLN A 287 -13.55 17.13 8.00
CA GLN A 287 -12.96 15.80 8.16
C GLN A 287 -13.35 15.21 9.51
N ALA A 288 -13.84 13.97 9.49
CA ALA A 288 -14.12 13.22 10.70
C ALA A 288 -12.85 12.97 11.53
N THR A 289 -13.01 12.94 12.86
CA THR A 289 -11.89 12.75 13.80
C THR A 289 -11.11 11.48 13.54
N GLY A 290 -9.81 11.47 13.87
CA GLY A 290 -8.98 10.27 13.74
C GLY A 290 -8.58 9.96 12.30
N ASN A 291 -8.41 10.98 11.45
CA ASN A 291 -8.12 10.83 10.03
C ASN A 291 -9.26 10.11 9.27
N GLY A 292 -10.50 10.40 9.66
CA GLY A 292 -11.70 9.80 9.09
C GLY A 292 -12.06 10.35 7.72
N VAL A 293 -13.26 10.00 7.26
CA VAL A 293 -13.83 10.42 5.98
C VAL A 293 -14.09 11.93 5.95
N PHE A 294 -14.20 12.49 4.74
CA PHE A 294 -14.59 13.87 4.52
C PHE A 294 -16.10 13.95 4.28
N THR A 295 -16.70 15.07 4.67
CA THR A 295 -18.08 15.41 4.36
C THR A 295 -18.08 16.71 3.57
N PHE A 296 -18.51 16.64 2.33
CA PHE A 296 -18.77 17.76 1.42
C PHE A 296 -20.25 18.14 1.53
N VAL A 297 -20.57 19.41 1.33
CA VAL A 297 -21.87 20.01 1.72
C VAL A 297 -22.46 20.85 0.59
N ASP A 298 -23.62 21.45 0.82
CA ASP A 298 -24.30 22.35 -0.12
C ASP A 298 -24.55 21.66 -1.48
N GLY A 299 -24.96 20.40 -1.43
CA GLY A 299 -25.26 19.59 -2.59
C GLY A 299 -26.38 20.19 -3.43
N THR A 300 -26.15 20.35 -4.74
CA THR A 300 -27.15 20.86 -5.68
C THR A 300 -27.15 20.05 -6.96
N GLY A 301 -28.27 20.03 -7.69
CA GLY A 301 -28.38 19.24 -8.91
C GLY A 301 -29.80 18.79 -9.18
N THR A 302 -29.96 17.59 -9.73
CA THR A 302 -31.27 17.05 -10.16
C THR A 302 -31.40 15.57 -9.88
N PHE A 303 -32.62 15.12 -9.65
CA PHE A 303 -32.96 13.70 -9.50
C PHE A 303 -34.22 13.34 -10.30
N ASP A 304 -34.35 12.07 -10.65
CA ASP A 304 -35.55 11.45 -11.22
C ASP A 304 -35.63 10.00 -10.73
N THR A 305 -36.55 9.72 -9.81
CA THR A 305 -36.83 8.40 -9.23
C THR A 305 -37.61 7.47 -10.17
N ASP A 306 -38.30 8.00 -11.19
CA ASP A 306 -38.96 7.17 -12.21
C ASP A 306 -37.92 6.66 -13.23
N ALA A 307 -36.89 7.46 -13.50
CA ALA A 307 -35.76 7.12 -14.36
C ALA A 307 -34.55 6.50 -13.62
N ASP A 308 -34.56 6.50 -12.28
CA ASP A 308 -33.43 6.11 -11.43
C ASP A 308 -32.12 6.87 -11.76
N THR A 309 -32.24 8.19 -11.97
CA THR A 309 -31.10 9.08 -12.27
C THR A 309 -30.89 10.13 -11.18
N LEU A 310 -29.63 10.39 -10.84
CA LEU A 310 -29.22 11.42 -9.87
C LEU A 310 -27.94 12.09 -10.36
N SER A 311 -27.90 13.41 -10.33
CA SER A 311 -26.72 14.23 -10.61
C SER A 311 -26.60 15.29 -9.53
N ALA A 312 -25.55 15.26 -8.73
CA ALA A 312 -25.33 16.19 -7.63
C ALA A 312 -23.89 16.71 -7.62
N SER A 313 -23.73 18.02 -7.44
CA SER A 313 -22.45 18.72 -7.24
C SER A 313 -22.38 19.23 -5.81
N PHE A 314 -21.20 19.16 -5.19
CA PHE A 314 -21.01 19.50 -3.78
C PHE A 314 -19.94 20.58 -3.60
N GLU A 315 -20.17 21.51 -2.69
CA GLU A 315 -19.15 22.46 -2.25
C GLU A 315 -18.14 21.79 -1.31
N GLY A 316 -16.94 22.36 -1.31
CA GLY A 316 -15.84 21.91 -0.47
C GLY A 316 -14.62 21.47 -1.23
N ALA A 317 -13.51 21.42 -0.49
CA ALA A 317 -12.24 20.99 -1.01
C ALA A 317 -11.43 20.29 0.08
N VAL A 318 -10.62 19.32 -0.32
CA VAL A 318 -9.62 18.69 0.53
C VAL A 318 -8.25 18.78 -0.12
N ASN A 319 -7.28 19.31 0.62
CA ASN A 319 -5.88 19.39 0.22
C ASN A 319 -5.05 18.39 1.01
N PHE A 320 -4.25 17.60 0.29
CA PHE A 320 -3.30 16.64 0.80
C PHE A 320 -1.91 17.16 0.52
N LYS A 321 -1.17 17.50 1.58
CA LYS A 321 0.22 17.91 1.51
C LYS A 321 1.12 16.89 2.15
N GLY A 322 2.28 16.65 1.56
CA GLY A 322 3.30 15.77 2.12
C GLY A 322 4.62 15.95 1.42
N HIS A 323 5.67 15.35 1.98
CA HIS A 323 7.03 15.40 1.42
C HIS A 323 7.55 16.84 1.30
N GLU A 324 7.39 17.64 2.37
CA GLU A 324 7.93 18.99 2.39
C GLU A 324 9.47 18.95 2.42
N GLU A 325 10.11 19.53 1.41
CA GLU A 325 11.54 19.78 1.36
C GLU A 325 11.81 21.24 0.99
N ASN A 326 12.55 21.97 1.83
CA ASN A 326 12.91 23.38 1.61
C ASN A 326 11.72 24.33 1.34
N GLY A 327 10.53 23.98 1.84
CA GLY A 327 9.29 24.74 1.65
C GLY A 327 8.53 24.41 0.36
N GLU A 328 8.95 23.38 -0.37
CA GLU A 328 8.26 22.82 -1.52
C GLU A 328 7.71 21.44 -1.16
N TYR A 329 6.54 21.07 -1.70
CA TYR A 329 5.86 19.83 -1.36
C TYR A 329 5.97 18.82 -2.51
N GLY A 330 6.50 17.63 -2.25
CA GLY A 330 6.48 16.52 -3.22
C GLY A 330 5.10 15.88 -3.39
N LEU A 331 4.17 16.13 -2.46
CA LEU A 331 2.75 15.87 -2.60
C LEU A 331 2.01 17.17 -2.25
N ASP A 332 1.29 17.74 -3.22
CA ASP A 332 0.32 18.81 -3.01
C ASP A 332 -0.86 18.54 -3.95
N LEU A 333 -1.89 17.86 -3.43
CA LEU A 333 -3.05 17.42 -4.20
C LEU A 333 -4.31 18.01 -3.58
N THR A 334 -5.05 18.80 -4.34
CA THR A 334 -6.37 19.30 -3.95
C THR A 334 -7.45 18.65 -4.80
N LEU A 335 -8.50 18.17 -4.15
CA LEU A 335 -9.74 17.75 -4.79
C LEU A 335 -10.84 18.72 -4.40
N SER A 336 -11.58 19.24 -5.37
CA SER A 336 -12.70 20.18 -5.18
C SER A 336 -13.79 19.96 -6.23
N ASP A 337 -14.94 20.62 -6.09
CA ASP A 337 -16.07 20.53 -7.03
C ASP A 337 -16.45 19.07 -7.32
N LEU A 338 -16.72 18.30 -6.27
CA LEU A 338 -17.06 16.90 -6.41
C LEU A 338 -18.44 16.76 -7.03
N LYS A 339 -18.57 15.91 -8.05
CA LYS A 339 -19.85 15.64 -8.72
C LYS A 339 -20.11 14.14 -8.79
N ALA A 340 -21.27 13.73 -8.32
CA ALA A 340 -21.75 12.35 -8.41
C ALA A 340 -22.86 12.27 -9.46
N GLU A 341 -22.67 11.43 -10.47
CA GLU A 341 -23.67 11.10 -11.49
C GLU A 341 -24.00 9.60 -11.39
N LEU A 342 -25.28 9.27 -11.35
CA LEU A 342 -25.81 7.91 -11.31
C LEU A 342 -26.98 7.78 -12.29
N ASP A 343 -26.97 6.71 -13.08
CA ASP A 343 -28.05 6.25 -13.97
C ASP A 343 -28.22 4.74 -13.75
N GLY A 344 -29.39 4.35 -13.23
CA GLY A 344 -29.71 2.95 -12.95
C GLY A 344 -28.76 2.31 -11.93
N GLY A 345 -28.31 3.08 -10.93
CA GLY A 345 -27.41 2.64 -9.86
C GLY A 345 -25.93 2.54 -10.24
N THR A 346 -25.53 3.02 -11.43
CA THR A 346 -24.13 3.08 -11.84
C THR A 346 -23.78 4.45 -12.39
N GLY A 347 -22.52 4.86 -12.25
CA GLY A 347 -22.08 6.12 -12.84
C GLY A 347 -20.68 6.51 -12.40
N GLU A 348 -20.45 7.79 -12.14
CA GLU A 348 -19.12 8.35 -11.99
C GLU A 348 -19.05 9.39 -10.86
N LEU A 349 -17.89 9.46 -10.21
CA LEU A 349 -17.49 10.53 -9.32
C LEU A 349 -16.41 11.34 -10.02
N THR A 350 -16.68 12.61 -10.29
CA THR A 350 -15.72 13.56 -10.85
C THR A 350 -15.30 14.61 -9.81
N ALA A 351 -14.15 15.23 -10.04
CA ALA A 351 -13.69 16.36 -9.26
C ALA A 351 -12.72 17.21 -10.08
N ASP A 352 -12.59 18.48 -9.71
CA ASP A 352 -11.44 19.28 -10.08
C ASP A 352 -10.22 18.82 -9.26
N VAL A 353 -9.09 18.67 -9.95
CA VAL A 353 -7.83 18.18 -9.41
C VAL A 353 -6.77 19.23 -9.61
N GLU A 354 -6.21 19.74 -8.51
CA GLU A 354 -4.98 20.53 -8.53
C GLU A 354 -3.85 19.70 -7.93
N SER A 355 -2.88 19.29 -8.75
CA SER A 355 -1.73 18.49 -8.32
C SER A 355 -0.43 19.22 -8.62
N LEU A 356 0.38 19.51 -7.60
CA LEU A 356 1.65 20.22 -7.70
C LEU A 356 1.53 21.55 -8.49
N GLY A 357 0.39 22.23 -8.36
CA GLY A 357 0.06 23.47 -9.06
C GLY A 357 -0.50 23.32 -10.48
N GLU A 358 -0.61 22.10 -11.01
CA GLU A 358 -1.29 21.82 -12.27
C GLU A 358 -2.76 21.51 -12.05
N LYS A 359 -3.65 22.17 -12.79
CA LYS A 359 -5.12 22.04 -12.67
C LYS A 359 -5.70 21.24 -13.81
N SER A 360 -6.58 20.31 -13.46
CA SER A 360 -7.43 19.55 -14.38
C SER A 360 -8.85 19.58 -13.85
N GLU A 361 -9.79 19.99 -14.69
CA GLU A 361 -11.20 20.12 -14.31
C GLU A 361 -11.96 18.84 -14.66
N ASP A 362 -13.02 18.53 -13.91
CA ASP A 362 -13.94 17.41 -14.19
C ASP A 362 -13.24 16.05 -14.43
N VAL A 363 -12.19 15.76 -13.66
CA VAL A 363 -11.47 14.48 -13.77
C VAL A 363 -12.38 13.37 -13.25
N VAL A 364 -12.67 12.37 -14.08
CA VAL A 364 -13.40 11.16 -13.67
C VAL A 364 -12.53 10.34 -12.73
N LEU A 365 -12.67 10.53 -11.41
CA LEU A 365 -11.85 9.87 -10.41
C LEU A 365 -12.23 8.39 -10.24
N ALA A 366 -13.53 8.12 -10.15
CA ALA A 366 -14.03 6.79 -9.83
C ALA A 366 -15.30 6.41 -10.59
N LYS A 367 -15.46 5.13 -10.88
CA LYS A 367 -16.74 4.52 -11.24
C LYS A 367 -17.51 4.20 -9.98
N LEU A 368 -18.77 4.62 -9.94
CA LEU A 368 -19.70 4.40 -8.86
C LEU A 368 -20.62 3.22 -9.17
N LYS A 369 -20.95 2.45 -8.12
CA LYS A 369 -21.96 1.42 -8.15
C LYS A 369 -22.73 1.40 -6.83
N ALA A 370 -23.98 1.83 -6.89
CA ALA A 370 -24.88 1.79 -5.75
C ALA A 370 -25.31 0.35 -5.43
N PRO A 371 -25.60 0.04 -4.15
CA PRO A 371 -26.14 -1.27 -3.76
C PRO A 371 -27.52 -1.57 -4.39
N SER A 372 -28.31 -0.52 -4.62
CA SER A 372 -29.61 -0.56 -5.30
C SER A 372 -29.62 0.45 -6.43
N ALA A 373 -30.24 0.09 -7.56
CA ALA A 373 -30.51 1.03 -8.64
C ALA A 373 -31.67 1.98 -8.31
N GLN A 374 -32.63 1.50 -7.50
CA GLN A 374 -33.84 2.23 -7.21
C GLN A 374 -33.54 3.42 -6.30
N LEU A 375 -33.93 4.61 -6.73
CA LEU A 375 -33.93 5.81 -5.91
C LEU A 375 -35.25 5.93 -5.14
N THR A 376 -35.16 6.16 -3.84
CA THR A 376 -36.33 6.33 -2.96
C THR A 376 -36.20 7.63 -2.19
N VAL A 377 -37.24 8.46 -2.27
CA VAL A 377 -37.39 9.62 -1.39
C VAL A 377 -38.10 9.15 -0.12
N GLU A 378 -37.43 9.28 1.01
CA GLU A 378 -37.98 9.04 2.35
C GLU A 378 -37.71 10.29 3.19
N ASP A 379 -38.74 10.81 3.86
CA ASP A 379 -38.64 12.05 4.65
C ASP A 379 -37.99 13.23 3.88
N ASP A 380 -38.34 13.37 2.60
CA ASP A 380 -37.84 14.38 1.67
C ASP A 380 -36.31 14.31 1.39
N VAL A 381 -35.69 13.15 1.64
CA VAL A 381 -34.28 12.87 1.38
C VAL A 381 -34.12 11.60 0.54
N ILE A 382 -33.17 11.61 -0.40
CA ILE A 382 -32.65 10.40 -1.06
C ILE A 382 -31.31 10.06 -0.43
N GLU A 383 -31.22 8.89 0.20
CA GLU A 383 -29.99 8.36 0.81
C GLU A 383 -29.43 7.19 -0.01
N LEU A 384 -28.13 7.22 -0.28
CA LEU A 384 -27.38 6.16 -0.95
C LEU A 384 -26.11 5.88 -0.14
N ASP A 385 -26.17 4.86 0.70
CA ASP A 385 -25.03 4.40 1.48
C ASP A 385 -24.20 3.36 0.74
N ASP A 386 -22.93 3.25 1.12
CA ASP A 386 -22.01 2.19 0.67
C ASP A 386 -21.89 2.12 -0.87
N VAL A 387 -21.99 3.26 -1.57
CA VAL A 387 -21.80 3.32 -3.02
C VAL A 387 -20.34 2.97 -3.31
N THR A 388 -20.13 1.84 -3.99
CA THR A 388 -18.79 1.35 -4.28
C THR A 388 -18.09 2.28 -5.27
N ALA A 389 -16.91 2.78 -4.89
CA ALA A 389 -16.07 3.60 -5.75
C ALA A 389 -14.85 2.79 -6.25
N THR A 390 -14.69 2.73 -7.57
CA THR A 390 -13.57 2.02 -8.22
C THR A 390 -12.76 3.00 -9.06
N LEU A 391 -11.47 3.13 -8.75
CA LEU A 391 -10.57 4.08 -9.41
C LEU A 391 -10.49 3.86 -10.93
N THR A 392 -10.56 4.94 -11.71
CA THR A 392 -10.41 4.91 -13.17
C THR A 392 -8.95 5.07 -13.61
N ASP A 393 -8.69 5.04 -14.91
CA ASP A 393 -7.37 5.39 -15.47
C ASP A 393 -7.02 6.86 -15.20
N ALA A 394 -7.95 7.79 -15.40
CA ALA A 394 -7.75 9.22 -15.16
C ALA A 394 -7.55 9.52 -13.66
N GLY A 395 -8.32 8.85 -12.79
CA GLY A 395 -8.11 8.92 -11.35
C GLY A 395 -6.73 8.38 -10.95
N ALA A 396 -6.29 7.27 -11.53
CA ALA A 396 -4.95 6.74 -11.28
C ALA A 396 -3.84 7.74 -11.65
N GLU A 397 -3.99 8.45 -12.77
CA GLU A 397 -3.07 9.54 -13.17
C GLU A 397 -3.11 10.72 -12.19
N ALA A 398 -4.30 11.14 -11.74
CA ALA A 398 -4.47 12.19 -10.73
C ALA A 398 -3.78 11.85 -9.39
N PHE A 399 -3.78 10.56 -9.01
CA PHE A 399 -3.00 10.05 -7.87
C PHE A 399 -1.60 9.59 -8.27
N GLY A 400 -1.02 10.13 -9.35
CA GLY A 400 0.40 9.93 -9.64
C GLY A 400 0.82 8.56 -10.16
N GLY A 401 -0.15 7.75 -10.59
CA GLY A 401 0.07 6.36 -11.02
C GLY A 401 0.39 5.39 -9.89
N PHE A 402 0.17 5.77 -8.62
CA PHE A 402 0.43 4.89 -7.47
C PHE A 402 -0.54 3.73 -7.37
N TYR A 403 -1.79 4.00 -7.72
CA TYR A 403 -2.87 3.05 -7.73
C TYR A 403 -3.17 2.68 -9.16
N THR A 404 -3.46 1.40 -9.41
CA THR A 404 -3.88 0.96 -10.74
C THR A 404 -5.36 1.19 -10.92
N THR A 405 -5.79 1.36 -12.17
CA THR A 405 -7.21 1.27 -12.55
C THR A 405 -7.87 0.03 -11.94
N GLY A 406 -9.12 0.15 -11.52
CA GLY A 406 -9.82 -0.91 -10.80
C GLY A 406 -9.49 -1.01 -9.31
N THR A 407 -8.60 -0.16 -8.76
CA THR A 407 -8.33 -0.12 -7.32
C THR A 407 -9.60 0.29 -6.57
N ALA A 408 -9.96 -0.47 -5.54
CA ALA A 408 -11.05 -0.10 -4.64
C ALA A 408 -10.66 1.14 -3.82
N LEU A 409 -11.54 2.13 -3.85
CA LEU A 409 -11.49 3.33 -3.03
C LEU A 409 -12.41 3.17 -1.81
N ASP A 410 -12.40 4.15 -0.92
CA ASP A 410 -13.39 4.17 0.15
C ASP A 410 -14.79 4.36 -0.47
N PRO A 411 -15.85 3.72 0.08
CA PRO A 411 -17.21 3.90 -0.40
C PRO A 411 -17.66 5.36 -0.24
N VAL A 412 -18.63 5.74 -1.07
CA VAL A 412 -19.27 7.05 -1.06
C VAL A 412 -20.66 6.90 -0.43
N ASP A 413 -20.98 7.81 0.49
CA ASP A 413 -22.31 7.96 1.06
C ASP A 413 -22.90 9.29 0.56
N LEU A 414 -24.11 9.26 0.00
CA LEU A 414 -24.81 10.44 -0.49
C LEU A 414 -26.12 10.60 0.28
N ALA A 415 -26.42 11.84 0.67
CA ALA A 415 -27.74 12.23 1.14
C ALA A 415 -28.12 13.53 0.45
N VAL A 416 -29.23 13.55 -0.28
CA VAL A 416 -29.68 14.75 -1.02
C VAL A 416 -31.12 15.09 -0.64
N ALA A 417 -31.35 16.34 -0.29
CA ALA A 417 -32.65 16.91 0.03
C ALA A 417 -33.39 17.26 -1.27
N VAL A 418 -34.65 16.86 -1.35
CA VAL A 418 -35.53 17.18 -2.48
C VAL A 418 -36.57 18.26 -2.15
N ASP A 419 -36.52 18.76 -0.91
CA ASP A 419 -37.31 19.86 -0.38
C ASP A 419 -36.42 20.79 0.47
N GLU A 420 -36.78 22.07 0.59
CA GLU A 420 -35.99 23.05 1.35
C GLU A 420 -36.08 22.86 2.88
N ASP A 421 -37.13 22.20 3.36
CA ASP A 421 -37.37 21.93 4.78
C ASP A 421 -36.85 20.53 5.21
N ALA A 422 -36.24 19.77 4.30
CA ALA A 422 -35.73 18.42 4.58
C ALA A 422 -34.52 18.45 5.54
N GLN A 423 -34.42 17.45 6.41
CA GLN A 423 -33.32 17.35 7.38
C GLN A 423 -32.32 16.27 6.95
N LEU A 424 -31.12 16.69 6.54
CA LEU A 424 -30.05 15.78 6.16
C LEU A 424 -29.45 15.06 7.38
N PRO A 425 -29.01 13.79 7.21
CA PRO A 425 -28.35 13.03 8.27
C PRO A 425 -27.04 13.73 8.70
N GLY A 426 -26.88 13.93 10.01
CA GLY A 426 -25.67 14.54 10.59
C GLY A 426 -25.66 16.07 10.63
N GLY A 427 -26.72 16.75 10.20
CA GLY A 427 -26.90 18.19 10.40
C GLY A 427 -27.32 18.53 11.83
N ASP A 428 -26.45 19.17 12.60
CA ASP A 428 -26.89 19.94 13.76
C ASP A 428 -27.61 21.19 13.26
N ASP A 429 -28.89 21.33 13.60
CA ASP A 429 -29.66 22.57 13.49
C ASP A 429 -28.87 23.77 14.06
N GLU A 430 -28.24 24.57 13.21
CA GLU A 430 -27.97 25.98 13.51
C GLU A 430 -28.43 26.89 12.36
N SER A 431 -29.69 26.75 11.96
CA SER A 431 -30.43 27.86 11.37
C SER A 431 -30.71 28.91 12.45
N THR A 432 -29.80 29.88 12.64
CA THR A 432 -30.18 31.24 13.09
C THR A 432 -29.23 32.31 12.55
N THR A 433 -29.74 33.19 11.69
CA THR A 433 -29.20 34.56 11.53
C THR A 433 -30.34 35.57 11.65
N PRO A 434 -30.08 36.87 11.93
CA PRO A 434 -29.08 37.43 12.85
C PRO A 434 -29.76 38.41 13.85
N SER A 435 -29.15 38.65 15.02
CA SER A 435 -29.43 39.88 15.75
C SER A 435 -28.21 40.36 16.52
N SER A 436 -27.62 41.45 16.03
CA SER A 436 -26.67 42.27 16.76
C SER A 436 -27.32 42.85 18.03
N SER A 437 -26.76 42.56 19.21
CA SER A 437 -26.64 43.54 20.29
C SER A 437 -25.65 43.06 21.35
N ALA A 438 -24.87 44.01 21.85
CA ALA A 438 -23.70 43.85 22.70
C ALA A 438 -23.97 43.31 24.12
N SER A 439 -22.99 42.59 24.68
CA SER A 439 -22.30 43.02 25.91
C SER A 439 -21.19 42.04 26.30
N ALA A 440 -20.00 42.59 26.46
CA ALA A 440 -18.95 42.01 27.28
C ALA A 440 -19.39 41.99 28.75
N THR A 441 -19.12 40.89 29.46
CA THR A 441 -18.65 40.91 30.86
C THR A 441 -18.11 39.54 31.27
N SER A 442 -16.94 39.61 31.90
CA SER A 442 -16.16 38.55 32.55
C SER A 442 -16.94 37.63 33.49
N GLY A 443 -16.45 36.38 33.61
CA GLY A 443 -16.84 35.46 34.67
C GLY A 443 -15.89 34.27 34.80
N THR A 444 -14.67 34.50 35.30
CA THR A 444 -13.78 33.46 35.80
C THR A 444 -14.32 32.83 37.09
N THR A 445 -14.57 31.52 37.12
CA THR A 445 -14.44 30.62 38.29
C THR A 445 -14.49 29.18 37.72
N GLY A 446 -13.47 28.32 37.76
CA GLY A 446 -12.76 27.80 38.93
C GLY A 446 -13.48 26.53 39.43
N GLY A 447 -12.96 25.32 39.15
CA GLY A 447 -13.52 24.08 39.70
C GLY A 447 -12.92 22.78 39.16
N THR A 448 -11.75 22.40 39.68
CA THR A 448 -11.19 21.04 39.57
C THR A 448 -11.83 20.12 40.61
N THR A 449 -12.34 18.96 40.20
CA THR A 449 -12.46 17.75 41.06
C THR A 449 -12.65 16.51 40.18
N GLY A 450 -11.73 15.55 40.29
CA GLY A 450 -11.94 14.19 39.81
C GLY A 450 -12.54 13.30 40.90
N SER A 451 -13.17 12.19 40.50
CA SER A 451 -12.97 10.83 41.02
C SER A 451 -14.19 9.90 40.75
N THR A 452 -13.92 8.85 39.96
CA THR A 452 -14.29 7.41 40.08
C THR A 452 -15.74 6.89 40.23
N THR A 453 -15.98 5.79 39.48
CA THR A 453 -16.91 4.65 39.71
C THR A 453 -18.40 4.92 39.50
N GLY A 454 -19.20 4.20 38.70
CA GLY A 454 -19.13 2.90 38.01
C GLY A 454 -20.55 2.32 37.96
N GLY A 455 -20.93 1.56 36.92
CA GLY A 455 -22.10 0.67 36.94
C GLY A 455 -23.08 0.75 35.76
N ASP A 456 -22.76 -0.03 34.72
CA ASP A 456 -23.59 -0.95 33.93
C ASP A 456 -25.11 -0.73 33.72
N THR A 457 -25.58 -0.82 32.46
CA THR A 457 -26.48 -1.90 31.95
C THR A 457 -26.90 -1.72 30.47
N GLY A 458 -26.64 -2.74 29.62
CA GLY A 458 -27.25 -3.01 28.29
C GLY A 458 -26.31 -2.75 27.08
N SER A 459 -25.54 -3.68 26.47
CA SER A 459 -25.84 -4.99 25.82
C SER A 459 -26.76 -4.80 24.58
N LEU A 460 -26.51 -5.13 23.30
CA LEU A 460 -25.56 -5.93 22.47
C LEU A 460 -25.65 -5.39 21.01
N ALA A 461 -24.68 -5.52 20.10
CA ALA A 461 -24.26 -6.71 19.32
C ALA A 461 -22.87 -6.43 18.68
N SER A 462 -21.86 -7.32 18.58
CA SER A 462 -21.72 -8.73 18.20
C SER A 462 -21.46 -8.98 16.70
N THR A 463 -20.18 -9.05 16.35
CA THR A 463 -19.53 -10.00 15.42
C THR A 463 -18.09 -10.16 15.94
N GLY A 464 -17.51 -11.29 16.32
CA GLY A 464 -17.73 -12.69 15.97
C GLY A 464 -16.42 -13.24 15.41
N SER A 465 -15.54 -13.78 16.26
CA SER A 465 -14.50 -14.77 15.90
C SER A 465 -13.90 -15.38 17.17
N ASP A 466 -14.47 -16.52 17.57
CA ASP A 466 -13.97 -17.43 18.59
C ASP A 466 -12.78 -18.27 18.09
N VAL A 467 -11.76 -18.44 18.92
CA VAL A 467 -10.92 -19.65 18.95
C VAL A 467 -10.75 -20.06 20.42
N PRO A 468 -11.04 -21.31 20.82
CA PRO A 468 -11.08 -21.71 22.21
C PRO A 468 -9.68 -21.96 22.79
N ALA A 469 -9.53 -21.65 24.07
CA ALA A 469 -8.34 -21.91 24.87
C ALA A 469 -8.27 -23.37 25.38
N SER A 470 -7.03 -23.85 25.56
CA SER A 470 -6.51 -24.82 26.56
C SER A 470 -6.01 -26.21 26.07
N ALA A 471 -4.91 -26.63 26.74
CA ALA A 471 -4.05 -27.82 26.60
C ALA A 471 -2.92 -27.68 25.55
N LEU A 472 -1.63 -27.61 25.90
CA LEU A 472 -0.85 -28.53 26.74
C LEU A 472 0.28 -27.81 27.50
N GLY A 473 0.58 -28.29 28.70
CA GLY A 473 1.71 -27.84 29.51
C GLY A 473 2.99 -28.66 29.34
N ALA A 474 4.02 -28.19 30.07
CA ALA A 474 5.20 -28.89 30.58
C ALA A 474 6.36 -29.27 29.62
N ALA A 475 7.43 -28.47 29.67
CA ALA A 475 8.86 -28.81 29.78
C ALA A 475 9.66 -27.57 29.31
N ALA A 476 10.71 -27.04 29.94
CA ALA A 476 11.66 -27.61 30.87
C ALA A 476 12.20 -26.51 31.81
N ALA A 477 12.41 -26.88 33.07
CA ALA A 477 13.37 -26.25 33.95
C ALA A 477 14.72 -26.96 33.78
N VAL A 478 15.83 -26.22 33.79
CA VAL A 478 17.08 -26.45 34.55
C VAL A 478 18.15 -25.43 34.10
N THR A 479 18.33 -24.42 34.96
CA THR A 479 19.53 -23.66 35.34
C THR A 479 20.84 -23.78 34.54
N VAL A 480 21.50 -22.65 34.26
CA VAL A 480 22.80 -22.27 34.86
C VAL A 480 22.88 -20.74 35.04
N ALA A 481 23.36 -20.34 36.22
CA ALA A 481 23.53 -18.98 36.71
C ALA A 481 24.88 -18.34 36.33
N ALA A 482 24.98 -17.05 36.67
CA ALA A 482 26.17 -16.24 36.95
C ALA A 482 26.66 -15.30 35.84
N GLY A 483 26.50 -13.99 36.12
CA GLY A 483 27.09 -12.91 35.35
C GLY A 483 26.69 -11.50 35.81
N ALA A 484 26.61 -11.24 37.12
CA ALA A 484 26.50 -9.87 37.63
C ALA A 484 27.91 -9.30 37.85
N GLY A 485 28.20 -8.14 37.25
CA GLY A 485 29.51 -7.49 37.32
C GLY A 485 29.47 -5.98 37.02
N VAL A 486 28.76 -5.23 37.86
CA VAL A 486 29.03 -3.85 38.31
C VAL A 486 29.47 -2.81 37.25
N VAL A 487 28.54 -1.92 36.88
CA VAL A 487 28.86 -0.57 36.37
C VAL A 487 28.90 0.38 37.56
N LEU A 488 30.09 0.83 37.95
CA LEU A 488 30.28 1.98 38.84
C LEU A 488 31.22 3.00 38.21
N ALA A 489 30.58 4.09 37.80
CA ALA A 489 31.03 5.47 37.70
C ALA A 489 32.52 5.80 37.94
N VAL A 490 33.12 6.52 36.98
CA VAL A 490 34.02 7.63 37.30
C VAL A 490 33.55 8.89 36.58
N ARG A 491 33.01 9.81 37.37
CA ARG A 491 32.64 11.17 36.99
C ARG A 491 33.81 12.09 37.37
N ARG A 492 34.26 12.85 36.36
CA ARG A 492 34.85 14.21 36.42
C ARG A 492 36.32 14.43 36.83
N ARG A 493 37.00 15.10 35.87
CA ARG A 493 37.71 16.39 35.93
C ARG A 493 39.21 16.39 36.30
N ARG A 494 40.04 16.81 35.32
CA ARG A 494 40.86 18.07 35.23
C ARG A 494 42.07 17.85 34.30
N THR A 495 42.12 18.53 33.15
CA THR A 495 42.91 19.75 32.82
C THR A 495 44.44 19.60 32.79
N VAL A 496 44.99 20.00 31.64
CA VAL A 496 46.31 20.64 31.40
C VAL A 496 47.55 19.74 31.46
N SER A 497 48.17 19.53 30.29
CA SER A 497 49.43 20.17 29.90
C SER A 497 49.65 20.07 28.39
#